data_AF-A0A838JJU4-F1
#
_entry.id   AF-A0A838JJU4-F1
#
_cell.length_a   1.000
_cell.length_b   1.000
_cell.length_c   1.000
_cell.angle_alpha   90.00
_cell.angle_beta   90.00
_cell.angle_gamma   90.00
#
_symmetry.space_group_name_H-M   'P 1'
#
loop_
_entity.id
_entity.type
_entity.pdbx_description
1 polymer ?
#
loop_
_entity_poly.entity_id
_entity_poly.type
_entity_poly.pdbx_seq_one_letter_code
_entity_poly.pdbx_strand_id
1 'polypeptide(L)' 'MSRVKRGVTARARHKKVLEQAKGYRGRRKNVYRIA' A
#
# COMPACT_ATOMS: atom_id res chain seq x y z
N MET A 1 6.22 -12.65 -25.25
CA MET A 1 5.50 -12.33 -24.01
C MET A 1 5.32 -10.82 -23.91
N SER A 2 4.08 -10.34 -23.83
CA SER A 2 3.79 -8.90 -23.65
C SER A 2 3.98 -8.49 -22.19
N ARG A 3 4.70 -7.38 -21.96
CA ARG A 3 4.95 -6.86 -20.61
C ARG A 3 3.69 -6.15 -20.09
N VAL A 4 2.95 -6.80 -19.18
CA VAL A 4 1.79 -6.19 -18.53
C VAL A 4 2.25 -5.25 -17.41
N LYS A 5 1.81 -3.98 -17.47
CA LYS A 5 2.14 -2.96 -16.46
C LYS A 5 1.39 -3.23 -15.15
N ARG A 6 2.12 -3.32 -14.02
CA ARG A 6 1.56 -3.57 -12.67
C ARG A 6 1.44 -2.33 -11.77
N GLY A 7 1.71 -1.14 -12.30
CA GLY A 7 1.82 0.08 -11.48
C GLY A 7 0.53 0.44 -10.73
N VAL A 8 -0.62 0.34 -11.40
CA VAL A 8 -1.92 0.70 -10.81
C VAL A 8 -2.36 -0.34 -9.78
N THR A 9 -2.22 -1.62 -10.10
CA THR A 9 -2.56 -2.74 -9.19
C THR A 9 -1.66 -2.79 -7.96
N ALA A 10 -0.40 -2.37 -8.04
CA ALA A 10 0.46 -2.20 -6.86
C ALA A 10 0.00 -1.06 -5.95
N ARG A 11 -0.29 0.12 -6.53
CA ARG A 11 -0.74 1.30 -5.75
C ARG A 11 -2.08 1.05 -5.05
N ALA A 12 -3.02 0.38 -5.73
CA ALA A 12 -4.32 0.05 -5.14
C ALA A 12 -4.20 -0.87 -3.92
N ARG A 13 -3.35 -1.91 -4.01
CA ARG A 13 -3.08 -2.82 -2.88
C ARG A 13 -2.48 -2.10 -1.68
N HIS A 14 -1.54 -1.18 -1.91
CA HIS A 14 -0.91 -0.42 -0.82
C HIS A 14 -1.91 0.47 -0.08
N LYS A 15 -2.83 1.12 -0.81
CA LYS A 15 -3.87 1.96 -0.20
C LYS A 15 -4.81 1.15 0.70
N LYS A 16 -5.21 -0.05 0.26
CA LYS A 16 -6.09 -0.93 1.05
C LYS A 16 -5.50 -1.25 2.44
N VAL A 17 -4.20 -1.55 2.50
CA VAL A 17 -3.51 -1.85 3.77
C VAL A 17 -3.36 -0.59 4.63
N LEU A 18 -2.99 0.55 4.02
CA LEU A 18 -2.87 1.82 4.76
C LEU A 18 -4.21 2.33 5.30
N GLU A 19 -5.33 2.03 4.63
CA GLU A 19 -6.66 2.34 5.15
C GLU A 19 -7.00 1.55 6.40
N GLN A 20 -6.57 0.29 6.49
CA GLN A 20 -6.74 -0.56 7.66
C GLN A 20 -5.83 -0.12 8.82
N ALA A 21 -4.65 0.42 8.51
CA ALA A 21 -3.67 0.90 9.49
C ALA A 21 -3.96 2.32 10.04
N LYS A 22 -5.11 2.91 9.70
CA LYS A 22 -5.53 4.21 10.23
C LYS A 22 -5.65 4.15 11.75
N GLY A 23 -5.01 5.09 12.43
CA GLY A 23 -4.97 5.17 13.90
C GLY A 23 -3.68 4.65 14.52
N TYR A 24 -2.80 3.99 13.76
CA TYR A 24 -1.52 3.53 14.30
C TYR A 24 -0.55 4.68 14.58
N ARG A 25 0.33 4.53 15.58
CA ARG A 25 1.28 5.56 15.99
C ARG A 25 2.49 5.62 15.05
N GLY A 26 2.91 6.82 14.69
CA GLY A 26 4.15 7.07 13.94
C GLY A 26 4.16 6.47 12.54
N ARG A 27 5.24 5.74 12.19
CA ARG A 27 5.46 5.21 10.83
C ARG A 27 4.49 4.09 10.43
N ARG A 28 3.82 3.46 11.39
CA ARG A 28 2.86 2.36 11.17
C ARG A 28 1.58 2.80 10.44
N LYS A 29 1.24 4.08 10.37
CA LYS A 29 0.02 4.53 9.64
C LYS A 29 0.31 5.03 8.20
N ASN A 30 1.58 5.20 7.84
CA ASN A 30 1.99 5.88 6.61
C ASN A 30 2.85 4.99 5.69
N VAL A 31 3.62 4.05 6.25
CA VAL A 31 4.62 3.27 5.51
C VAL A 31 4.08 1.88 5.24
N TYR A 32 3.77 1.54 3.99
CA TYR A 32 3.18 0.25 3.59
C TYR A 32 3.96 -0.99 4.08
N ARG A 33 5.30 -0.90 4.21
CA ARG A 33 6.12 -2.03 4.70
C ARG A 33 6.04 -2.26 6.22
N ILE A 34 5.58 -1.25 6.97
CA ILE A 34 5.54 -1.25 8.44
C ILE A 34 4.08 -1.23 8.94
N ALA A 35 3.17 -0.78 8.08
CA ALA A 35 1.74 -0.59 8.33
C ALA A 35 0.96 -1.90 8.42
#